data_AF-A0A5C9ERL9-F1
#
_entry.id   AF-A0A5C9ERL9-F1
#
_cell.length_a   1.000
_cell.length_b   1.000
_cell.length_c   1.000
_cell.angle_alpha   90.00
_cell.angle_beta   90.00
_cell.angle_gamma   90.00
#
_symmetry.space_group_name_H-M   'P 1'
#
loop_
_entity.id
_entity.type
_entity.pdbx_description
1 polymer ?
#
loop_
_entity_poly.entity_id
_entity_poly.type
_entity_poly.pdbx_seq_one_letter_code
_entity_poly.pdbx_strand_id
1 'polypeptide(L)'
;MAEKTATTGSTWESEHGWVITLGKWVWLFGLANGIVYLIWGIVNVFVRASVPTSPFTFYTTTVPSLWYASRGIGIWYIIGGSFNIIFSIAIVKFKFSNKVKDRDWNFLYEEHILKLGSLRFPLMLLWGILLAVFGFGWGGLLMLIVVFFLLFAGPRDYQWKST
;
A
#
# COMPACT_ATOMS: atom_id res chain seq x y z
N MET A 1 11.91 -19.00 -31.92
CA MET A 1 11.29 -18.24 -30.83
C MET A 1 10.26 -19.15 -30.19
N ALA A 2 10.50 -19.62 -28.97
CA ALA A 2 9.53 -20.48 -28.29
C ALA A 2 8.32 -19.62 -27.93
N GLU A 3 7.19 -19.93 -28.56
CA GLU A 3 5.86 -19.50 -28.14
C GLU A 3 5.70 -19.96 -26.69
N LYS A 4 5.71 -19.01 -25.75
CA LYS A 4 5.43 -19.28 -24.34
C LYS A 4 3.94 -19.62 -24.30
N THR A 5 3.63 -20.89 -24.58
CA THR A 5 2.27 -21.44 -24.52
C THR A 5 1.68 -20.97 -23.20
N ALA A 6 0.62 -20.18 -23.29
CA ALA A 6 -0.14 -19.69 -22.16
C ALA A 6 -0.26 -20.83 -21.16
N THR A 7 0.45 -20.73 -20.03
CA THR A 7 0.30 -21.67 -18.93
C THR A 7 -1.18 -21.67 -18.63
N THR A 8 -1.86 -22.77 -18.96
CA THR A 8 -3.28 -22.95 -18.71
C THR A 8 -3.54 -22.50 -17.28
N GLY A 9 -4.48 -21.58 -17.06
CA GLY A 9 -4.60 -20.84 -15.79
C GLY A 9 -4.55 -21.72 -14.54
N SER A 10 -4.99 -22.98 -14.64
CA SER A 10 -4.86 -24.02 -13.61
C SER A 10 -3.42 -24.33 -13.16
N THR A 11 -2.45 -24.39 -14.07
CA THR A 11 -1.04 -24.68 -13.75
C THR A 11 -0.39 -23.49 -13.04
N TRP A 12 -0.64 -22.29 -13.55
CA TRP A 12 -0.14 -21.06 -12.93
C TRP A 12 -0.68 -20.90 -11.51
N GLU A 13 -1.97 -21.13 -11.32
CA GLU A 13 -2.62 -21.08 -10.00
C GLU A 13 -2.05 -22.11 -9.02
N SER A 14 -1.72 -23.32 -9.48
CA SER A 14 -1.10 -24.35 -8.64
C SER A 14 0.28 -23.92 -8.14
N GLU A 15 1.07 -23.26 -8.99
CA GLU A 15 2.42 -22.81 -8.66
C GLU A 15 2.44 -21.49 -7.87
N HIS A 16 1.47 -20.60 -8.14
CA HIS A 16 1.46 -19.22 -7.65
C HIS A 16 0.24 -18.93 -6.75
N GLY A 17 -0.40 -19.96 -6.18
CA GLY A 17 -1.58 -19.80 -5.32
C GLY A 17 -1.35 -18.92 -4.09
N TRP A 18 -0.08 -18.73 -3.68
CA TRP A 18 0.31 -17.79 -2.63
C TRP A 18 0.03 -16.33 -3.04
N VAL A 19 0.16 -15.96 -4.32
CA VAL A 19 -0.14 -14.61 -4.85
C VAL A 19 -1.62 -14.30 -4.66
N ILE A 20 -2.48 -15.28 -4.97
CA ILE A 20 -3.93 -15.18 -4.78
C ILE A 20 -4.26 -15.06 -3.30
N THR A 21 -3.63 -15.88 -2.47
CA THR A 21 -3.85 -15.88 -1.02
C THR A 21 -3.46 -14.55 -0.41
N LEU A 22 -2.26 -14.04 -0.72
CA LEU A 22 -1.82 -12.73 -0.25
C LEU A 22 -2.71 -11.62 -0.79
N GLY A 23 -3.07 -11.66 -2.08
CA GLY A 23 -3.91 -10.63 -2.69
C GLY A 23 -5.30 -10.53 -2.07
N LYS A 24 -5.88 -11.66 -1.63
CA LYS A 24 -7.16 -11.71 -0.90
C LYS A 24 -7.08 -11.02 0.47
N TRP A 25 -5.94 -11.12 1.14
CA TRP A 25 -5.77 -10.67 2.52
C TRP A 25 -5.01 -9.34 2.65
N VAL A 26 -4.52 -8.78 1.54
CA VAL A 26 -3.63 -7.61 1.58
C VAL A 26 -4.28 -6.38 2.24
N TRP A 27 -5.60 -6.25 2.13
CA TRP A 27 -6.35 -5.19 2.81
C TRP A 27 -6.33 -5.33 4.34
N LEU A 28 -6.25 -6.55 4.89
CA LEU A 28 -6.12 -6.74 6.34
C LEU A 28 -4.75 -6.29 6.84
N PHE A 29 -3.68 -6.53 6.07
CA PHE A 29 -2.35 -6.05 6.43
C PHE A 29 -2.28 -4.52 6.40
N GLY A 30 -2.85 -3.89 5.38
CA GLY A 30 -2.97 -2.43 5.31
C GLY A 30 -3.78 -1.87 6.49
N LEU A 31 -4.91 -2.52 6.82
CA LEU A 31 -5.74 -2.16 7.97
C LEU A 31 -5.00 -2.29 9.30
N ALA A 32 -4.34 -3.42 9.56
CA ALA A 32 -3.57 -3.67 10.77
C ALA A 32 -2.43 -2.65 10.91
N ASN A 33 -1.71 -2.38 9.83
CA ASN A 33 -0.66 -1.37 9.80
C ASN A 33 -1.22 0.03 10.12
N GLY A 34 -2.36 0.39 9.54
CA GLY A 34 -3.05 1.65 9.82
C GLY A 34 -3.44 1.80 11.29
N ILE A 35 -3.95 0.74 11.92
CA ILE A 35 -4.27 0.71 13.35
C ILE A 35 -3.01 0.91 14.21
N VAL A 36 -1.91 0.21 13.90
CA VAL A 36 -0.64 0.35 14.62
C VAL A 36 -0.14 1.79 14.57
N TYR A 37 -0.13 2.42 13.39
CA TYR A 37 0.29 3.82 13.25
C TYR A 37 -0.66 4.79 13.94
N LEU A 38 -1.96 4.53 13.95
CA LEU A 38 -2.92 5.36 14.65
C LEU A 38 -2.69 5.31 16.17
N ILE A 39 -2.52 4.11 16.74
CA ILE A 39 -2.18 3.94 18.17
C ILE A 39 -0.84 4.61 18.48
N TRP A 40 0.18 4.35 17.67
CA TRP A 40 1.51 4.93 17.88
C TRP A 40 1.50 6.46 17.79
N GLY A 41 0.74 7.02 16.86
CA GLY A 41 0.54 8.47 16.71
C GLY A 41 -0.13 9.07 17.95
N ILE A 42 -1.21 8.45 18.44
CA ILE A 42 -1.90 8.86 19.66
C ILE A 42 -0.93 8.83 20.86
N VAL A 43 -0.22 7.72 21.07
CA VAL A 43 0.76 7.59 22.15
C VAL A 43 1.84 8.67 22.05
N ASN A 44 2.38 8.93 20.86
CA ASN A 44 3.40 9.98 20.69
C ASN A 44 2.86 11.38 20.98
N VAL A 45 1.61 11.67 20.62
CA VAL A 45 0.99 12.96 20.94
C VAL A 45 0.81 13.12 22.45
N PHE A 46 0.31 12.10 23.17
CA PHE A 46 0.01 12.20 24.60
C PHE A 46 1.25 12.06 25.48
N VAL A 47 2.11 11.06 25.25
CA VAL A 47 3.30 10.80 26.09
C VAL A 47 4.35 11.90 25.92
N ARG A 48 4.52 12.44 24.72
CA ARG A 48 5.45 13.58 24.51
C ARG A 48 4.83 14.93 24.86
N ALA A 49 3.51 15.00 25.06
CA ALA A 49 2.86 16.18 25.62
C ALA A 49 2.99 16.27 27.14
N SER A 50 3.13 15.13 27.84
CA SER A 50 3.16 15.05 29.30
C SER A 50 4.56 15.11 29.93
N VAL A 51 5.65 15.08 29.13
CA VAL A 51 7.00 15.34 29.66
C VAL A 51 7.09 16.83 30.03
N PRO A 52 7.28 17.18 31.31
CA PRO A 52 7.41 18.58 31.72
C PRO A 52 8.63 19.17 31.03
N THR A 53 8.41 20.18 30.18
CA THR A 53 9.50 20.97 29.62
C THR A 53 10.12 21.76 30.76
N SER A 54 11.21 21.26 31.33
CA SER A 54 12.01 22.09 32.21
C SER A 54 12.47 23.31 31.40
N PRO A 55 12.41 24.53 31.93
CA PRO A 55 12.94 25.72 31.27
C PRO A 55 14.42 25.53 30.88
N PHE A 56 15.14 24.68 31.60
CA PHE A 56 16.56 24.36 31.39
C PHE A 56 16.84 23.57 30.11
N THR A 57 15.90 22.74 29.65
CA THR A 57 16.03 21.99 28.37
C THR A 57 15.83 22.90 27.15
N PHE A 58 15.11 24.02 27.32
CA PHE A 58 14.83 24.98 26.26
C PHE A 58 16.07 25.79 25.82
N TYR A 59 17.03 26.00 26.74
CA TYR A 59 18.24 26.79 26.49
C TYR A 59 19.49 25.95 26.18
N THR A 60 19.50 24.66 26.54
CA THR A 60 20.67 23.77 26.34
C THR A 60 20.57 22.87 25.11
N THR A 61 19.38 22.76 24.49
CA THR A 61 19.22 22.06 23.21
C THR A 61 19.06 23.09 22.09
N THR A 62 20.11 23.23 21.28
CA THR A 62 20.22 24.13 20.12
C THR A 62 19.22 23.86 18.99
N VAL A 63 18.12 23.15 19.22
CA VAL A 63 17.12 22.91 18.17
C VAL A 63 15.71 22.77 18.75
N PRO A 64 15.03 23.90 19.00
CA PRO A 64 13.56 23.95 19.06
C PRO A 64 12.90 23.18 17.89
N SER A 65 13.57 23.09 16.73
CA SER A 65 13.08 22.37 15.54
C SER A 65 12.95 20.86 15.73
N LEU A 66 13.79 20.20 16.55
CA LEU A 66 13.66 18.75 16.82
C LEU A 66 12.43 18.44 17.68
N TRP A 67 12.05 19.38 18.56
CA TRP A 67 10.86 19.26 19.40
C TRP A 67 9.58 19.43 18.58
N TYR A 68 9.49 20.47 17.74
CA TYR A 68 8.39 20.63 16.78
C TYR A 68 8.31 19.46 15.78
N ALA A 69 9.45 18.97 15.31
CA ALA A 69 9.51 17.78 14.46
C ALA A 69 8.94 16.54 15.17
N SER A 70 9.22 16.35 16.47
CA SER A 70 8.74 15.18 17.21
C SER A 70 7.22 15.16 17.44
N ARG A 71 6.57 16.32 17.63
CA ARG A 71 5.10 16.43 17.67
C ARG A 71 4.49 16.33 16.27
N GLY A 72 5.16 16.90 15.27
CA GLY A 72 4.79 16.75 13.86
C GLY A 72 4.73 15.28 13.45
N ILE A 73 5.70 14.47 13.88
CA ILE A 73 5.74 13.02 13.60
C ILE A 73 4.50 12.30 14.15
N GLY A 74 4.04 12.62 15.37
CA GLY A 74 2.83 12.03 15.94
C GLY A 74 1.57 12.34 15.12
N ILE A 75 1.42 13.58 14.68
CA ILE A 75 0.30 14.01 13.81
C ILE A 75 0.36 13.28 12.47
N TRP A 76 1.56 13.16 11.86
CA TRP A 76 1.73 12.42 10.61
C TRP A 76 1.41 10.94 10.74
N TYR A 77 1.70 10.29 11.87
CA TYR A 77 1.28 8.91 12.11
C TYR A 77 -0.24 8.76 12.23
N ILE A 78 -0.93 9.71 12.87
CA ILE A 78 -2.40 9.71 12.95
C ILE A 78 -3.00 9.88 11.55
N ILE A 79 -2.50 10.86 10.78
CA ILE A 79 -2.95 11.11 9.40
C ILE A 79 -2.69 9.88 8.54
N GLY A 80 -1.44 9.42 8.48
CA GLY A 80 -1.03 8.26 7.68
C GLY A 80 -1.80 6.98 8.05
N GLY A 81 -1.95 6.71 9.35
CA GLY A 81 -2.73 5.59 9.86
C GLY A 81 -4.20 5.67 9.45
N SER A 82 -4.83 6.84 9.58
CA SER A 82 -6.23 7.05 9.16
C SER A 82 -6.40 6.86 7.65
N PHE A 83 -5.52 7.45 6.84
CA PHE A 83 -5.52 7.26 5.38
C PHE A 83 -5.36 5.79 5.01
N ASN A 84 -4.42 5.09 5.65
CA ASN A 84 -4.17 3.69 5.38
C ASN A 84 -5.39 2.81 5.73
N ILE A 85 -6.07 3.06 6.85
CA ILE A 85 -7.33 2.37 7.21
C ILE A 85 -8.40 2.59 6.14
N ILE A 86 -8.65 3.86 5.79
CA ILE A 86 -9.69 4.25 4.83
C ILE A 86 -9.41 3.61 3.47
N PHE A 87 -8.18 3.71 2.96
CA PHE A 87 -7.81 3.18 1.66
C PHE A 87 -7.81 1.64 1.64
N SER A 88 -7.36 1.00 2.71
CA SER A 88 -7.41 -0.46 2.85
C SER A 88 -8.82 -0.98 2.72
N ILE A 89 -9.79 -0.32 3.35
CA ILE A 89 -11.20 -0.72 3.28
C ILE A 89 -11.83 -0.27 1.95
N ALA A 90 -11.75 1.00 1.59
CA ALA A 90 -12.50 1.58 0.48
C ALA A 90 -11.94 1.19 -0.90
N ILE A 91 -10.62 1.02 -1.01
CA ILE A 91 -9.95 0.76 -2.29
C ILE A 91 -9.41 -0.67 -2.32
N VAL A 92 -8.54 -1.05 -1.38
CA VAL A 92 -7.83 -2.34 -1.46
C VAL A 92 -8.78 -3.52 -1.30
N LYS A 93 -9.72 -3.47 -0.36
CA LYS A 93 -10.69 -4.55 -0.20
C LYS A 93 -11.58 -4.68 -1.44
N PHE A 94 -12.25 -3.60 -1.82
CA PHE A 94 -13.29 -3.66 -2.86
C PHE A 94 -12.74 -3.74 -4.29
N LYS A 95 -11.70 -2.96 -4.61
CA LYS A 95 -11.20 -2.84 -5.99
C LYS A 95 -10.05 -3.80 -6.30
N PHE A 96 -9.36 -4.32 -5.29
CA PHE A 96 -8.21 -5.21 -5.47
C PHE A 96 -8.50 -6.63 -4.93
N SER A 97 -8.73 -6.75 -3.63
CA SER A 97 -8.77 -8.05 -2.94
C SER A 97 -9.97 -8.90 -3.38
N ASN A 98 -11.13 -8.28 -3.59
CA ASN A 98 -12.29 -8.97 -4.15
C ASN A 98 -12.04 -9.44 -5.59
N LYS A 99 -11.44 -8.60 -6.43
CA LYS A 99 -11.12 -8.95 -7.83
C LYS A 99 -10.13 -10.12 -7.89
N VAL A 100 -9.08 -10.10 -7.06
CA VAL A 100 -8.15 -11.23 -6.90
C VAL A 100 -8.86 -12.48 -6.36
N LYS A 101 -9.80 -12.32 -5.43
CA LYS A 101 -10.59 -13.43 -4.89
C LYS A 101 -11.42 -14.11 -5.98
N ASP A 102 -12.04 -13.31 -6.82
CA ASP A 102 -12.94 -13.74 -7.89
C ASP A 102 -12.17 -14.12 -9.17
N ARG A 103 -10.83 -14.01 -9.14
CA ARG A 103 -9.92 -14.29 -10.28
C ARG A 103 -10.26 -13.44 -11.51
N ASP A 104 -10.91 -12.31 -11.29
CA ASP A 104 -11.13 -11.32 -12.31
C ASP A 104 -9.82 -10.54 -12.44
N TRP A 105 -9.09 -10.77 -13.53
CA TRP A 105 -7.82 -10.10 -13.78
C TRP A 105 -7.98 -8.77 -14.52
N ASN A 106 -9.15 -8.50 -15.10
CA ASN A 106 -9.38 -7.36 -15.98
C ASN A 106 -9.20 -6.02 -15.26
N PHE A 107 -9.34 -5.99 -13.94
CA PHE A 107 -9.06 -4.79 -13.15
C PHE A 107 -7.60 -4.30 -13.29
N LEU A 108 -6.63 -5.17 -13.55
CA LEU A 108 -5.22 -4.79 -13.75
C LEU A 108 -4.91 -4.39 -15.20
N TYR A 109 -5.62 -4.97 -16.16
CA TYR A 109 -5.28 -4.89 -17.59
C TYR A 109 -6.18 -3.95 -18.39
N GLU A 110 -7.39 -3.66 -17.91
CA GLU A 110 -8.44 -3.02 -18.71
C GLU A 110 -9.25 -1.98 -17.93
N GLU A 111 -9.80 -2.35 -16.77
CA GLU A 111 -10.77 -1.49 -16.06
C GLU A 111 -10.11 -0.33 -15.30
N HIS A 112 -9.03 -0.60 -14.57
CA HIS A 112 -8.41 0.39 -13.69
C HIS A 112 -7.03 0.80 -14.23
N ILE A 113 -6.99 1.28 -15.47
CA ILE A 113 -5.78 1.82 -16.10
C ILE A 113 -5.89 3.33 -16.25
N LEU A 114 -4.86 4.04 -15.79
CA LEU A 114 -4.63 5.43 -16.12
C LEU A 114 -4.03 5.51 -17.53
N LYS A 115 -4.74 6.14 -18.47
CA LYS A 115 -4.26 6.41 -19.83
C LYS A 115 -3.69 7.82 -19.88
N LEU A 116 -2.38 7.95 -20.06
CA LEU A 116 -1.69 9.24 -20.19
C LEU A 116 -1.00 9.29 -21.57
N GLY A 117 -1.72 9.77 -22.58
CA GLY A 117 -1.28 9.64 -23.97
C GLY A 117 -1.15 8.17 -24.37
N SER A 118 0.06 7.75 -24.78
CA SER A 118 0.39 6.35 -25.10
C SER A 118 0.71 5.50 -23.88
N LEU A 119 0.93 6.10 -22.71
CA LEU A 119 1.27 5.37 -21.49
C LEU A 119 0.01 4.80 -20.84
N ARG A 120 0.04 3.49 -20.54
CA ARG A 120 -0.98 2.78 -19.76
C ARG A 120 -0.41 2.35 -18.42
N PHE A 121 -0.90 2.94 -17.34
CA PHE A 121 -0.43 2.66 -15.98
C PHE A 121 -1.52 2.02 -15.11
N PRO A 122 -1.32 0.81 -14.56
CA PRO A 122 -2.28 0.17 -13.68
C PRO A 122 -2.49 1.00 -12.40
N LEU A 123 -3.72 1.46 -12.16
CA LEU A 123 -4.07 2.25 -10.97
C LEU A 123 -3.81 1.48 -9.66
N MET A 124 -3.83 0.15 -9.68
CA MET A 124 -3.50 -0.64 -8.49
C MET A 124 -2.04 -0.48 -8.08
N LEU A 125 -1.13 -0.22 -9.03
CA LEU A 125 0.24 0.12 -8.70
C LEU A 125 0.31 1.52 -8.08
N LEU A 126 -0.47 2.48 -8.59
CA LEU A 126 -0.60 3.82 -7.98
C LEU A 126 -1.10 3.72 -6.54
N TRP A 127 -2.18 2.97 -6.31
CA TRP A 127 -2.75 2.79 -4.98
C TRP A 127 -1.78 2.08 -4.03
N GLY A 128 -1.04 1.08 -4.51
CA GLY A 128 0.01 0.42 -3.74
C GLY A 128 1.14 1.39 -3.35
N ILE A 129 1.57 2.27 -4.25
CA ILE A 129 2.58 3.31 -3.97
C ILE A 129 2.04 4.30 -2.93
N LEU A 130 0.81 4.78 -3.10
CA LEU A 130 0.19 5.71 -2.15
C LEU A 130 0.09 5.09 -0.76
N LEU A 131 -0.34 3.83 -0.67
CA LEU A 131 -0.38 3.09 0.59
C LEU A 131 1.00 2.84 1.18
N ALA A 132 2.04 2.66 0.36
CA ALA A 132 3.40 2.57 0.84
C ALA A 132 3.86 3.93 1.39
N VAL A 133 3.56 5.05 0.74
CA VAL A 133 3.93 6.38 1.25
C VAL A 133 3.23 6.69 2.58
N PHE A 134 1.89 6.56 2.62
CA PHE A 134 1.11 6.88 3.82
C PHE A 134 1.18 5.82 4.93
N GLY A 135 1.49 4.58 4.56
CA GLY A 135 1.69 3.47 5.48
C GLY A 135 3.16 3.22 5.82
N PHE A 136 4.05 4.19 5.59
CA PHE A 136 5.48 4.17 5.92
C PHE A 136 6.19 2.89 5.42
N GLY A 137 6.02 2.61 4.13
CA GLY A 137 6.49 1.45 3.39
C GLY A 137 5.55 0.25 3.53
N TRP A 138 5.30 -0.17 4.77
CA TRP A 138 4.66 -1.44 5.08
C TRP A 138 3.18 -1.53 4.66
N GLY A 139 2.46 -0.39 4.67
CA GLY A 139 1.03 -0.38 4.35
C GLY A 139 0.68 -0.75 2.90
N GLY A 140 1.61 -0.54 1.96
CA GLY A 140 1.39 -0.82 0.53
C GLY A 140 2.31 -1.90 -0.05
N LEU A 141 3.37 -2.29 0.66
CA LEU A 141 4.40 -3.19 0.12
C LEU A 141 3.84 -4.53 -0.36
N LEU A 142 2.99 -5.18 0.44
CA LEU A 142 2.40 -6.46 0.06
C LEU A 142 1.49 -6.32 -1.17
N MET A 143 0.75 -5.21 -1.29
CA MET A 143 -0.08 -4.93 -2.46
C MET A 143 0.80 -4.75 -3.69
N LEU A 144 1.90 -3.99 -3.56
CA LEU A 144 2.87 -3.81 -4.64
C LEU A 144 3.47 -5.15 -5.08
N ILE A 145 3.87 -6.01 -4.14
CA ILE A 145 4.39 -7.34 -4.46
C ILE A 145 3.37 -8.14 -5.28
N VAL A 146 2.12 -8.21 -4.81
CA VAL A 146 1.07 -8.98 -5.50
C VAL A 146 0.78 -8.38 -6.87
N VAL A 147 0.62 -7.05 -6.98
CA VAL A 147 0.38 -6.37 -8.27
C VAL A 147 1.54 -6.63 -9.23
N PHE A 148 2.79 -6.54 -8.77
CA PHE A 148 3.96 -6.75 -9.60
C PHE A 148 4.02 -8.19 -10.12
N PHE A 149 3.79 -9.16 -9.25
CA PHE A 149 3.69 -10.57 -9.67
C PHE A 149 2.57 -10.78 -10.67
N LEU A 150 1.39 -10.22 -10.43
CA LEU A 150 0.26 -10.35 -11.34
C LEU A 150 0.50 -9.69 -12.70
N LEU A 151 1.30 -8.61 -12.79
CA LEU A 151 1.60 -7.94 -14.06
C LEU A 151 2.68 -8.64 -14.90
N PHE A 152 3.71 -9.18 -14.26
CA PHE A 152 4.89 -9.72 -14.97
C PHE A 152 4.94 -11.25 -15.01
N ALA A 153 4.34 -11.89 -14.02
CA ALA A 153 4.28 -13.33 -13.86
C ALA A 153 2.83 -13.76 -13.60
N GLY A 154 1.84 -13.04 -14.14
CA GLY A 154 0.43 -13.35 -13.94
C GLY A 154 -0.09 -14.41 -14.92
N PRO A 155 -1.36 -14.82 -14.74
CA PRO A 155 -2.00 -15.81 -15.62
C PRO A 155 -2.37 -15.25 -17.01
N ARG A 156 -2.19 -13.95 -17.24
CA ARG A 156 -2.46 -13.27 -18.51
C ARG A 156 -1.29 -12.35 -18.85
N ASP A 157 -0.91 -12.29 -20.12
CA ASP A 157 0.15 -11.39 -20.56
C ASP A 157 -0.31 -9.93 -20.54
N TYR A 158 0.44 -9.06 -19.86
CA TYR A 158 0.21 -7.62 -19.90
C TYR A 158 0.68 -7.07 -21.25
N GLN A 159 -0.28 -6.69 -22.12
CA GLN A 159 0.05 -6.01 -23.37
C GLN A 159 0.16 -4.50 -23.14
N TRP A 160 1.40 -4.01 -23.06
CA TRP A 160 1.75 -2.59 -23.00
C TRP A 160 1.41 -1.80 -24.29
N LYS A 161 0.76 -2.43 -25.27
CA LYS A 161 0.65 -1.86 -26.62
C LYS A 161 -0.09 -0.52 -26.62
N SER A 162 0.61 0.50 -27.10
CA SER A 162 0.01 1.72 -27.64
C SER A 162 -0.88 1.31 -28.81
N THR A 163 -2.14 1.71 -28.77
CA THR A 163 -2.89 1.86 -30.02
C THR A 163 -2.34 3.06 -30.77
#